data_AF-A0A962BW22-F1
#
_entry.id   AF-A0A962BW22-F1
#
_cell.length_a   1.000
_cell.length_b   1.000
_cell.length_c   1.000
_cell.angle_alpha   90.00
_cell.angle_beta   90.00
_cell.angle_gamma   90.00
#
_symmetry.space_group_name_H-M   'P 1'
#
loop_
_entity.id
_entity.type
_entity.pdbx_description
1 polymer ?
#
loop_
_entity_poly.entity_id
_entity_poly.type
_entity_poly.pdbx_seq_one_letter_code
_entity_poly.pdbx_strand_id
1 'polypeptide(L)'
;RGGAVGSADRQHFFALASRVMRQIVIDHARRRCSDKRGRGVDDLPLDALPEPPSPAQRDDLELLQLDAALGRLEQHDAGLSRLVELHFFGGLAFPEIAELLGRSERTLKREWRRARVLLYHDLAVEA
;
A
#
# COMPACT_ATOMS: atom_id res chain seq x y z
N ARG A 1 -13.47 -20.02 -28.02
CA ARG A 1 -12.85 -18.82 -28.62
C ARG A 1 -12.27 -18.00 -27.48
N GLY A 2 -11.01 -18.23 -27.11
CA GLY A 2 -10.31 -17.37 -26.15
C GLY A 2 -9.81 -16.15 -26.91
N GLY A 3 -10.48 -15.00 -26.72
CA GLY A 3 -10.00 -13.75 -27.27
C GLY A 3 -8.66 -13.44 -26.62
N ALA A 4 -7.63 -13.21 -27.42
CA ALA A 4 -6.36 -12.70 -26.93
C ALA A 4 -6.63 -11.35 -26.25
N VAL A 5 -6.66 -11.34 -24.92
CA VAL A 5 -6.71 -10.11 -24.13
C VAL A 5 -5.50 -9.30 -24.54
N GLY A 6 -5.72 -8.11 -25.10
CA GLY A 6 -4.62 -7.27 -25.56
C GLY A 6 -3.70 -6.92 -24.39
N SER A 7 -2.41 -6.69 -24.63
CA SER A 7 -1.48 -6.28 -23.57
C SER A 7 -1.98 -5.03 -22.82
N ALA A 8 -2.64 -4.11 -23.52
CA ALA A 8 -3.28 -2.93 -22.95
C ALA A 8 -4.41 -3.28 -21.95
N ASP A 9 -5.26 -4.26 -22.28
CA ASP A 9 -6.32 -4.72 -21.39
C ASP A 9 -5.74 -5.38 -20.13
N ARG A 10 -4.66 -6.15 -20.28
CA ARG A 10 -3.94 -6.77 -19.16
C ARG A 10 -3.30 -5.71 -18.25
N GLN A 11 -2.66 -4.70 -18.83
CA GLN A 11 -2.10 -3.57 -18.08
C GLN A 11 -3.17 -2.82 -17.30
N HIS A 12 -4.31 -2.53 -17.94
CA HIS A 12 -5.43 -1.86 -17.28
C HIS A 12 -6.04 -2.71 -16.17
N PHE A 13 -6.22 -4.01 -16.40
CA PHE A 13 -6.73 -4.96 -15.42
C PHE A 13 -5.87 -5.01 -14.17
N PHE A 14 -4.57 -5.26 -14.31
CA PHE A 14 -3.67 -5.29 -13.15
C PHE A 14 -3.55 -3.92 -12.49
N ALA A 15 -3.75 -2.84 -13.24
CA ALA A 15 -3.84 -1.53 -12.65
C ALA A 15 -5.00 -1.31 -11.72
N LEU A 16 -6.17 -1.64 -12.21
CA LEU A 16 -7.36 -1.56 -11.41
C LEU A 16 -7.31 -2.55 -10.24
N ALA A 17 -6.89 -3.79 -10.48
CA ALA A 17 -6.82 -4.84 -9.47
C ALA A 17 -5.88 -4.46 -8.31
N SER A 18 -4.66 -3.99 -8.60
CA SER A 18 -3.73 -3.55 -7.55
C SER A 18 -4.28 -2.38 -6.72
N ARG A 19 -4.95 -1.41 -7.37
CA ARG A 19 -5.55 -0.27 -6.68
C ARG A 19 -6.72 -0.69 -5.81
N VAL A 20 -7.57 -1.60 -6.30
CA VAL A 20 -8.68 -2.17 -5.53
C VAL A 20 -8.15 -2.97 -4.33
N MET A 21 -7.10 -3.78 -4.50
CA MET A 21 -6.50 -4.53 -3.40
C MET A 21 -5.92 -3.62 -2.33
N ARG A 22 -5.23 -2.53 -2.71
CA ARG A 22 -4.81 -1.48 -1.79
C ARG A 22 -6.00 -0.94 -1.00
N GLN A 23 -7.06 -0.52 -1.69
CA GLN A 23 -8.26 0.03 -1.04
C GLN A 23 -8.88 -0.96 -0.02
N ILE A 24 -9.03 -2.23 -0.38
CA ILE A 24 -9.57 -3.28 0.51
C ILE A 24 -8.73 -3.43 1.78
N VAL A 25 -7.40 -3.53 1.60
CA VAL A 25 -6.45 -3.70 2.71
C VAL A 25 -6.49 -2.49 3.66
N ILE A 26 -6.49 -1.28 3.10
CA ILE A 26 -6.55 -0.04 3.87
C ILE A 26 -7.89 0.12 4.59
N ASP A 27 -9.01 -0.16 3.92
CA ASP A 27 -10.33 -0.07 4.54
C ASP A 27 -10.49 -1.05 5.70
N HIS A 28 -9.90 -2.24 5.59
CA HIS A 28 -9.88 -3.21 6.68
C HIS A 28 -9.06 -2.70 7.88
N ALA A 29 -7.89 -2.10 7.64
CA ALA A 29 -7.10 -1.46 8.69
C ALA A 29 -7.86 -0.30 9.36
N ARG A 30 -8.48 0.59 8.57
CA ARG A 30 -9.30 1.72 9.08
C ARG A 30 -10.44 1.26 9.97
N ARG A 31 -11.15 0.21 9.58
CA ARG A 31 -12.25 -0.39 10.37
C ARG A 31 -11.73 -0.93 11.69
N ARG A 32 -10.65 -1.71 11.69
CA ARG A 32 -10.06 -2.26 12.92
C ARG A 32 -9.53 -1.18 13.87
N CYS A 33 -8.98 -0.10 13.36
CA CYS A 33 -8.60 1.06 14.18
C CYS A 33 -9.82 1.79 14.77
N SER A 34 -10.91 1.92 14.00
CA SER A 34 -12.12 2.65 14.41
C SER A 34 -12.96 1.87 15.42
N ASP A 35 -13.16 0.57 15.19
CA ASP A 35 -13.95 -0.31 16.07
C ASP A 35 -13.36 -0.35 17.49
N LYS A 36 -12.03 -0.32 17.59
CA LYS A 36 -11.32 -0.30 18.89
C LYS A 36 -11.33 1.05 19.60
N ARG A 37 -11.67 2.14 18.91
CA ARG A 37 -11.84 3.48 19.50
C ARG A 37 -13.29 3.76 19.94
N GLY A 38 -14.26 2.94 19.50
CA GLY A 38 -15.69 3.24 19.67
C GLY A 38 -16.57 2.10 20.20
N ARG A 39 -16.05 0.88 20.40
CA ARG A 39 -16.85 -0.24 20.93
C ARG A 39 -16.13 -0.89 22.10
N GLY A 40 -16.61 -0.60 23.32
CA GLY A 40 -16.05 -1.15 24.56
C GLY A 40 -15.17 -0.17 25.34
N VAL A 41 -15.54 1.11 25.37
CA VAL A 41 -15.19 1.91 26.55
C VAL A 41 -16.06 1.35 27.68
N ASP A 42 -15.61 0.24 28.28
CA ASP A 42 -15.84 0.07 29.71
C ASP A 42 -15.34 1.36 30.34
N ASP A 43 -16.13 1.97 31.23
CA ASP A 43 -15.81 3.22 31.93
C ASP A 43 -14.45 3.09 32.64
N LEU A 44 -13.37 3.29 31.89
CA LEU A 44 -12.03 3.32 32.42
C LEU A 44 -11.92 4.65 33.16
N PRO A 45 -11.54 4.64 34.44
CA PRO A 45 -11.35 5.86 35.20
C PRO A 45 -10.42 6.79 34.42
N LEU A 46 -10.70 8.09 34.47
CA LEU A 46 -9.98 9.13 33.73
C LEU A 46 -8.46 9.13 34.03
N ASP A 47 -8.06 8.51 35.15
CA ASP A 47 -6.68 8.34 35.61
C ASP A 47 -5.97 7.09 35.06
N ALA A 48 -6.64 6.27 34.24
CA ALA A 48 -6.02 5.13 33.59
C ALA A 48 -5.13 5.61 32.44
N LEU A 49 -3.82 5.33 32.54
CA LEU A 49 -2.89 5.56 31.44
C LEU A 49 -3.33 4.73 30.23
N PRO A 50 -3.38 5.30 29.01
CA PRO A 50 -3.74 4.55 27.82
C PRO A 50 -2.76 3.39 27.62
N GLU A 51 -3.28 2.18 27.46
CA GLU A 51 -2.45 1.02 27.14
C GLU A 51 -1.73 1.23 25.80
N PRO A 52 -0.45 0.83 25.69
CA PRO A 52 0.25 0.90 24.42
C PRO A 52 -0.43 0.00 23.37
N PRO A 53 -0.41 0.38 22.09
CA PRO A 53 -1.04 -0.42 21.04
C PRO A 53 -0.42 -1.81 20.96
N SER A 54 -1.29 -2.82 20.85
CA SER A 54 -0.91 -4.21 20.58
C SER A 54 -0.21 -4.33 19.21
N PRO A 55 0.55 -5.41 18.95
CA PRO A 55 1.25 -5.59 17.69
C PRO A 55 0.34 -5.42 16.47
N ALA A 56 -0.85 -6.04 16.48
CA ALA A 56 -1.81 -5.91 15.39
C ALA A 56 -2.34 -4.47 15.20
N GLN A 57 -2.39 -3.65 16.26
CA GLN A 57 -2.76 -2.23 16.15
C GLN A 57 -1.63 -1.40 15.55
N ARG A 58 -0.37 -1.75 15.85
CA ARG A 58 0.79 -1.08 15.24
C ARG A 58 0.85 -1.39 13.75
N ASP A 59 0.68 -2.65 13.37
CA ASP A 59 0.65 -3.06 11.96
C ASP A 59 -0.44 -2.29 11.18
N ASP A 60 -1.62 -2.10 11.79
CA ASP A 60 -2.72 -1.33 11.17
C ASP A 60 -2.36 0.15 11.01
N LEU A 61 -1.74 0.76 12.03
CA LEU A 61 -1.30 2.15 11.97
C LEU A 61 -0.19 2.35 10.94
N GLU A 62 0.81 1.46 10.91
CA GLU A 62 1.90 1.47 9.92
C GLU A 62 1.35 1.33 8.50
N LEU A 63 0.35 0.48 8.29
CA LEU A 63 -0.30 0.31 7.01
C LEU A 63 -1.06 1.57 6.56
N LEU A 64 -1.69 2.30 7.49
CA LEU A 64 -2.34 3.59 7.20
C LEU A 64 -1.32 4.70 6.91
N GLN A 65 -0.19 4.73 7.62
CA GLN A 65 0.93 5.63 7.32
C GLN A 65 1.52 5.34 5.94
N LEU A 66 1.70 4.06 5.59
CA LEU A 66 2.14 3.64 4.26
C LEU A 66 1.19 4.10 3.16
N ASP A 67 -0.13 4.05 3.39
CA ASP A 67 -1.13 4.56 2.44
C ASP A 67 -0.98 6.06 2.19
N ALA A 68 -0.80 6.85 3.26
CA ALA A 68 -0.57 8.28 3.16
C ALA A 68 0.73 8.58 2.40
N ALA A 69 1.81 7.87 2.73
CA ALA A 69 3.11 8.00 2.07
C ALA A 69 3.05 7.64 0.59
N LEU A 70 2.30 6.61 0.22
CA LEU A 70 2.05 6.25 -1.18
C LEU A 70 1.25 7.32 -1.92
N GLY A 71 0.29 7.97 -1.25
CA GLY A 71 -0.44 9.11 -1.81
C GLY A 71 0.49 10.29 -2.12
N ARG A 72 1.43 10.62 -1.23
CA ARG A 72 2.45 11.65 -1.47
C ARG A 72 3.43 11.22 -2.58
N LEU A 73 3.87 9.97 -2.57
CA LEU A 73 4.73 9.43 -3.64
C LEU A 73 4.06 9.54 -5.01
N GLU A 74 2.75 9.27 -5.11
CA GLU A 74 1.99 9.41 -6.37
C GLU A 74 2.00 10.85 -6.90
N GLN A 75 1.92 11.85 -6.01
CA GLN A 75 1.99 13.26 -6.38
C GLN A 75 3.36 13.65 -6.93
N HIS A 76 4.43 13.03 -6.43
CA HIS A 76 5.81 13.31 -6.88
C HIS A 76 6.24 12.49 -8.09
N ASP A 77 5.92 11.19 -8.10
CA ASP A 77 6.28 10.24 -9.14
C ASP A 77 5.24 9.10 -9.19
N ALA A 78 4.19 9.32 -10.00
CA ALA A 78 3.14 8.35 -10.23
C ALA A 78 3.68 7.00 -10.74
N GLY A 79 4.82 6.97 -11.45
CA GLY A 79 5.42 5.74 -11.94
C GLY A 79 5.99 4.88 -10.81
N LEU A 80 6.62 5.49 -9.81
CA LEU A 80 7.11 4.79 -8.62
C LEU A 80 5.96 4.27 -7.76
N SER A 81 4.94 5.09 -7.51
CA SER A 81 3.75 4.66 -6.75
C SER A 81 3.07 3.49 -7.44
N ARG A 82 2.90 3.56 -8.76
CA ARG A 82 2.33 2.48 -9.59
C ARG A 82 3.13 1.17 -9.51
N LEU A 83 4.46 1.26 -9.53
CA LEU A 83 5.33 0.08 -9.36
C LEU A 83 5.11 -0.56 -7.99
N VAL A 84 4.94 0.26 -6.94
CA VAL A 84 4.65 -0.26 -5.60
C VAL A 84 3.28 -0.92 -5.52
N GLU A 85 2.26 -0.31 -6.14
CA GLU A 85 0.94 -0.92 -6.22
C GLU A 85 0.96 -2.29 -6.90
N LEU A 86 1.61 -2.39 -8.06
CA LEU A 86 1.71 -3.64 -8.81
C LEU A 86 2.45 -4.74 -8.03
N HIS A 87 3.56 -4.39 -7.39
CA HIS A 87 4.39 -5.40 -6.71
C HIS A 87 3.82 -5.78 -5.34
N PHE A 88 3.50 -4.79 -4.51
CA PHE A 88 3.13 -5.01 -3.11
C PHE A 88 1.66 -5.42 -2.95
N PHE A 89 0.74 -4.68 -3.57
CA PHE A 89 -0.70 -4.99 -3.49
C PHE A 89 -1.16 -5.91 -4.61
N GLY A 90 -0.57 -5.80 -5.80
CA GLY A 90 -0.83 -6.66 -6.94
C GLY A 90 -0.24 -8.06 -6.82
N GLY A 91 0.84 -8.21 -6.07
CA GLY A 91 1.58 -9.48 -5.95
C GLY A 91 2.39 -9.86 -7.20
N LEU A 92 2.55 -8.96 -8.19
CA LEU A 92 3.31 -9.27 -9.40
C LEU A 92 4.81 -9.23 -9.13
N ALA A 93 5.55 -10.20 -9.65
CA ALA A 93 7.00 -10.19 -9.65
C ALA A 93 7.57 -9.21 -10.69
N PHE A 94 8.82 -8.76 -10.52
CA PHE A 94 9.46 -7.84 -11.47
C PHE A 94 9.47 -8.30 -12.94
N PRO A 95 9.67 -9.60 -13.27
CA PRO A 95 9.57 -10.06 -14.65
C PRO A 95 8.16 -9.87 -15.24
N GLU A 96 7.11 -10.13 -14.45
CA GLU A 96 5.73 -9.96 -14.89
C GLU A 96 5.40 -8.47 -15.11
N ILE A 97 5.89 -7.59 -14.23
CA ILE A 97 5.74 -6.14 -14.36
C ILE A 97 6.55 -5.62 -15.57
N ALA A 98 7.73 -6.19 -15.83
CA ALA A 98 8.57 -5.86 -16.97
C ALA A 98 7.84 -6.15 -18.29
N GLU A 99 7.25 -7.33 -18.41
CA GLU A 99 6.40 -7.71 -19.54
C GLU A 99 5.15 -6.81 -19.65
N LEU A 100 4.47 -6.56 -18.53
CA LEU A 100 3.25 -5.77 -18.47
C LEU A 100 3.45 -4.33 -18.94
N LEU A 101 4.58 -3.72 -18.60
CA LEU A 101 4.88 -2.32 -18.89
C LEU A 101 5.79 -2.13 -20.11
N GLY A 102 6.32 -3.21 -20.70
CA GLY A 102 7.32 -3.15 -21.77
C GLY A 102 8.65 -2.51 -21.34
N ARG A 103 9.10 -2.78 -20.10
CA ARG A 103 10.31 -2.18 -19.51
C ARG A 103 11.28 -3.25 -19.03
N SER A 104 12.57 -2.94 -18.94
CA SER A 104 13.53 -3.92 -18.43
C SER A 104 13.40 -4.13 -16.92
N GLU A 105 13.53 -5.37 -16.45
CA GLU A 105 13.59 -5.70 -15.03
C GLU A 105 14.65 -4.89 -14.28
N ARG A 106 15.80 -4.63 -14.92
CA ARG A 106 16.89 -3.84 -14.33
C ARG A 106 16.42 -2.42 -14.00
N THR A 107 15.62 -1.82 -14.87
CA THR A 107 15.00 -0.51 -14.65
C THR A 107 14.03 -0.57 -13.47
N LEU A 108 13.13 -1.56 -13.45
CA LEU A 108 12.13 -1.70 -12.40
C LEU A 108 12.76 -1.96 -11.03
N LYS A 109 13.80 -2.79 -10.94
CA LYS A 109 14.53 -3.04 -9.69
C LYS A 109 15.21 -1.77 -9.16
N ARG A 110 15.72 -0.91 -10.03
CA ARG A 110 16.29 0.38 -9.65
C ARG A 110 15.21 1.35 -9.15
N GLU A 111 14.09 1.43 -9.86
CA GLU A 111 12.95 2.25 -9.46
C GLU A 111 12.34 1.78 -8.14
N TRP A 112 12.24 0.47 -7.93
CA TRP A 112 11.79 -0.13 -6.67
C TRP A 112 12.67 0.30 -5.49
N ARG A 113 14.00 0.27 -5.66
CA ARG A 113 14.92 0.78 -4.63
C ARG A 113 14.67 2.25 -4.33
N ARG A 114 14.47 3.07 -5.36
CA ARG A 114 14.17 4.50 -5.22
C ARG A 114 12.85 4.71 -4.48
N ALA A 115 11.79 4.01 -4.86
CA ALA A 115 10.49 4.07 -4.21
C ALA A 115 10.60 3.72 -2.71
N ARG A 116 11.32 2.64 -2.38
CA ARG A 116 11.55 2.24 -0.98
C ARG A 116 12.29 3.31 -0.17
N VAL A 117 13.32 3.93 -0.73
CA VAL A 117 14.07 5.00 -0.04
C VAL A 117 13.17 6.21 0.22
N LEU A 118 12.38 6.62 -0.78
CA LEU A 118 11.46 7.74 -0.63
C LEU A 118 10.37 7.45 0.41
N LEU A 119 9.76 6.26 0.36
CA LEU A 119 8.75 5.85 1.33
C LEU A 119 9.34 5.74 2.74
N TYR A 120 10.54 5.18 2.89
CA TYR A 120 11.18 5.08 4.21
C TYR A 120 11.49 6.46 4.79
N HIS A 121 12.02 7.38 3.98
CA HIS A 121 12.25 8.76 4.40
C HIS A 121 10.95 9.43 4.85
N ASP A 122 9.89 9.30 4.06
CA ASP A 122 8.61 9.93 4.32
C ASP A 122 7.94 9.37 5.59
N LEU A 123 7.99 8.05 5.80
CA LEU A 123 7.52 7.40 7.02
C LEU A 123 8.35 7.78 8.26
N ALA A 124 9.66 8.00 8.10
CA ALA A 124 10.52 8.42 9.20
C ALA A 124 10.31 9.88 9.62
N VAL A 125 9.77 10.73 8.74
CA VAL A 125 9.41 12.13 9.08
C VAL A 125 8.08 12.20 9.83
N GLU A 126 7.20 11.20 9.70
CA GLU A 126 5.91 11.13 10.40
C GLU A 126 5.93 10.33 11.71
N ALA A 127 7.06 9.72 12.06
CA ALA A 127 7.28 8.96 13.30
C ALA A 127 7.85 9.82 14.43
#